data_AF-A0A392NM18-F1
#
_entry.id   AF-A0A392NM18-F1
#
_cell.length_a   1.000
_cell.length_b   1.000
_cell.length_c   1.000
_cell.angle_alpha   90.00
_cell.angle_beta   90.00
_cell.angle_gamma   90.00
#
_symmetry.space_group_name_H-M   'P 1'
#
loop_
_entity.id
_entity.type
_entity.pdbx_description
1 polymer ?
#
loop_
_entity_poly.entity_id
_entity_poly.type
_entity_poly.pdbx_seq_one_letter_code
_entity_poly.pdbx_strand_id
1 'polypeptide(L)'
;MKLHYLNSLFLLVIILDLSTNIYGLSSQLVPKKILKPLLPPPEALLSIGHYHGTCPDAEGIISQKVAAWIKKDPTLAPSIIRLHFHDCAIRVIT
;
A
#
# COMPACT_ATOMS: atom_id res chain seq x y z
N MET A 1 18.14 32.56 12.02
CA MET A 1 16.98 32.93 11.17
C MET A 1 16.62 31.92 10.07
N LYS A 2 17.58 31.34 9.32
CA LYS A 2 17.27 30.39 8.21
C LYS A 2 16.65 29.05 8.64
N LEU A 3 16.97 28.54 9.85
CA LEU A 3 16.44 27.26 10.36
C LEU A 3 14.94 27.33 10.72
N HIS A 4 14.47 28.46 11.24
CA HIS A 4 13.05 28.69 11.49
C HIS A 4 12.25 28.83 10.19
N TYR A 5 12.85 29.40 9.14
CA TYR A 5 12.22 29.51 7.82
C TYR A 5 12.07 28.13 7.17
N LEU A 6 13.07 27.26 7.27
CA LEU A 6 13.00 25.87 6.79
C LEU A 6 11.92 25.05 7.52
N ASN A 7 11.84 25.16 8.85
CA ASN A 7 10.79 24.48 9.61
C ASN A 7 9.40 25.06 9.31
N SER A 8 9.28 26.37 9.13
CA SER A 8 8.03 27.02 8.74
C SER A 8 7.60 26.64 7.32
N LEU A 9 8.54 26.53 6.38
CA LEU A 9 8.29 26.13 4.99
C LEU A 9 7.87 24.66 4.91
N PHE A 10 8.52 23.80 5.70
CA PHE A 10 8.18 22.38 5.80
C PHE A 10 6.77 22.14 6.33
N LEU A 11 6.36 22.87 7.38
CA LEU A 11 4.99 22.81 7.91
C LEU A 11 3.95 23.29 6.88
N LEU A 12 4.29 24.32 6.09
CA LEU A 12 3.40 24.86 5.06
C LEU A 12 3.18 23.87 3.91
N VAL A 13 4.24 23.17 3.47
CA VAL A 13 4.16 22.12 2.43
C VAL A 13 3.27 20.97 2.91
N ILE A 14 3.45 20.50 4.15
CA ILE A 14 2.64 19.42 4.73
C ILE A 14 1.14 19.78 4.72
N ILE A 15 0.77 21.00 5.13
CA ILE A 15 -0.63 21.46 5.17
C ILE A 15 -1.26 21.49 3.76
N LEU A 16 -0.48 21.88 2.73
CA LEU A 16 -0.93 21.90 1.34
C LEU A 16 -1.15 20.48 0.80
N ASP A 17 -0.27 19.52 1.12
CA ASP A 17 -0.40 18.12 0.71
C ASP A 17 -1.56 17.37 1.43
N LEU A 18 -1.85 17.73 2.68
CA LEU A 18 -3.01 17.22 3.42
C LEU A 18 -4.34 17.72 2.82
N SER A 19 -4.35 18.93 2.26
CA SER A 19 -5.55 19.52 1.68
C SER A 19 -5.88 18.91 0.30
N THR A 20 -4.87 18.62 -0.53
CA THR A 20 -5.08 18.01 -1.86
C THR A 20 -5.58 16.56 -1.79
N ASN A 21 -5.31 15.85 -0.69
CA ASN A 21 -5.78 14.48 -0.47
C ASN A 21 -7.29 14.40 -0.18
N ILE A 22 -7.90 15.47 0.35
CA ILE A 22 -9.34 15.50 0.69
C ILE A 22 -10.24 15.84 -0.51
N TYR A 23 -9.73 16.52 -1.54
CA TYR A 23 -10.53 16.91 -2.71
C TYR A 23 -10.63 15.84 -3.82
N GLY A 24 -10.06 14.65 -3.61
CA GLY A 24 -10.00 13.56 -4.61
C GLY A 24 -11.25 12.69 -4.76
N LEU A 25 -12.45 13.17 -4.40
CA LEU A 25 -13.70 12.39 -4.53
C LEU A 25 -14.62 13.00 -5.58
N SER A 26 -14.33 12.72 -6.86
CA SER A 26 -15.31 12.83 -7.93
C SER A 26 -14.90 11.97 -9.13
N SER A 27 -15.86 11.24 -9.69
CA SER A 27 -15.81 10.27 -10.81
C SER A 27 -15.66 8.80 -10.34
N GLN A 28 -16.52 7.83 -10.67
CA GLN A 28 -17.53 7.71 -11.73
C GLN A 28 -18.67 6.76 -11.30
N LEU A 29 -19.92 7.15 -11.55
CA LEU A 29 -21.06 6.23 -11.67
C LEU A 29 -20.96 5.54 -13.04
N VAL A 30 -20.25 4.41 -13.13
CA VAL A 30 -20.25 3.56 -14.34
C VAL A 30 -21.31 2.47 -14.18
N PRO A 31 -22.26 2.33 -15.12
CA PRO A 31 -23.26 1.27 -15.06
C PRO A 31 -22.59 -0.11 -15.22
N LYS A 32 -22.70 -0.94 -14.18
CA LYS A 32 -22.22 -2.32 -14.15
C LYS A 32 -23.03 -3.16 -15.13
N LYS A 33 -22.56 -3.27 -16.38
CA LYS A 33 -23.11 -4.18 -17.37
C LYS A 33 -22.93 -5.62 -16.85
N ILE A 34 -24.04 -6.33 -16.72
CA ILE A 34 -24.13 -7.68 -16.14
C ILE A 34 -23.51 -8.68 -17.11
N LEU A 35 -22.21 -8.91 -16.97
CA LEU A 35 -21.57 -10.16 -17.36
C LEU A 35 -21.10 -10.78 -16.05
N LYS A 36 -21.68 -11.92 -15.64
CA LYS A 36 -21.16 -12.69 -14.50
C LYS A 36 -19.77 -13.17 -14.90
N PRO A 37 -18.68 -12.66 -14.30
CA PRO A 37 -17.37 -13.23 -14.54
C PRO A 37 -17.36 -14.62 -13.92
N LEU A 38 -16.79 -15.60 -14.62
CA LEU A 38 -16.71 -17.00 -14.18
C LEU A 38 -15.87 -17.16 -12.89
N LEU A 39 -15.07 -16.14 -12.55
CA LEU A 39 -14.37 -16.02 -11.28
C LEU A 39 -14.87 -14.80 -10.49
N PRO A 40 -14.97 -14.91 -9.15
CA PRO A 40 -15.20 -13.74 -8.33
C PRO A 40 -14.09 -12.70 -8.58
N PRO A 41 -14.40 -11.40 -8.49
CA PRO A 41 -13.37 -10.36 -8.54
C PRO A 41 -12.25 -10.69 -7.54
N PRO A 42 -10.96 -10.40 -7.85
CA PRO A 42 -9.85 -10.67 -6.92
C PRO A 42 -10.08 -10.10 -5.51
N GLU A 43 -10.79 -8.98 -5.43
CA GLU A 43 -11.20 -8.31 -4.19
C GLU A 43 -12.16 -9.18 -3.36
N ALA A 44 -12.87 -10.12 -3.98
CA ALA A 44 -13.75 -11.07 -3.32
C ALA A 44 -13.03 -12.36 -2.86
N LEU A 45 -11.73 -12.52 -3.13
CA LEU A 45 -10.90 -13.64 -2.66
C LEU A 45 -9.96 -13.27 -1.50
N LEU A 46 -9.78 -11.98 -1.23
CA LEU A 46 -8.90 -11.47 -0.17
C LEU A 46 -9.71 -11.09 1.06
N SER A 47 -9.18 -11.38 2.25
CA SER A 47 -9.77 -10.98 3.52
C SER A 47 -8.69 -10.58 4.53
N ILE A 48 -9.01 -9.61 5.38
CA ILE A 48 -8.16 -9.27 6.53
C ILE A 48 -8.16 -10.47 7.49
N GLY A 49 -6.98 -10.88 7.95
CA GLY A 49 -6.84 -12.03 8.83
C GLY A 49 -7.15 -13.37 8.16
N HIS A 50 -6.96 -13.49 6.84
CA HIS A 50 -7.16 -14.73 6.08
C HIS A 50 -6.53 -15.97 6.75
N TYR A 51 -5.36 -15.79 7.37
CA TYR A 51 -4.61 -16.87 8.02
C TYR A 51 -5.00 -17.13 9.48
N HIS A 52 -5.93 -16.40 10.09
CA HIS A 52 -6.23 -16.51 11.52
C HIS A 52 -6.64 -17.95 11.92
N GLY A 53 -7.42 -18.65 11.08
CA GLY A 53 -7.86 -20.01 11.37
C GLY A 53 -6.83 -21.11 11.13
N THR A 54 -5.75 -20.84 10.39
CA THR A 54 -4.77 -21.85 9.96
C THR A 54 -3.37 -21.58 10.50
N CYS A 55 -2.94 -20.33 10.51
CA CYS A 55 -1.67 -19.85 11.04
C CYS A 55 -1.87 -18.44 11.66
N PRO A 56 -2.35 -18.36 12.91
CA PRO A 56 -2.70 -17.09 13.56
C PRO A 56 -1.50 -16.15 13.72
N ASP A 57 -0.30 -16.70 13.87
CA ASP A 57 0.93 -15.92 14.07
C ASP A 57 1.58 -15.46 12.77
N ALA A 58 1.02 -15.79 11.59
CA ALA A 58 1.65 -15.53 10.30
C ALA A 58 2.07 -14.05 10.13
N GLU A 59 1.14 -13.13 10.33
CA GLU A 59 1.40 -11.68 10.19
C GLU A 59 2.44 -11.19 11.21
N GLY A 60 2.38 -11.69 12.44
CA GLY A 60 3.32 -11.36 13.51
C GLY A 60 4.74 -11.86 13.22
N ILE A 61 4.89 -13.10 12.77
CA ILE A 61 6.17 -13.70 12.38
C ILE A 61 6.81 -12.92 11.24
N ILE A 62 6.03 -12.62 10.19
CA ILE A 62 6.50 -11.84 9.03
C ILE A 62 6.99 -10.47 9.48
N SER A 63 6.19 -9.75 10.27
CA SER A 63 6.54 -8.42 10.79
C SER A 63 7.84 -8.44 11.60
N GLN A 64 7.99 -9.37 12.54
CA GLN A 64 9.19 -9.50 13.36
C GLN A 64 10.44 -9.80 12.53
N LYS A 65 10.36 -10.68 11.53
CA LYS A 65 11.51 -10.99 10.67
C LYS A 65 11.88 -9.85 9.75
N VAL A 66 10.90 -9.23 9.10
CA VAL A 66 11.15 -8.08 8.23
C VAL A 66 11.78 -6.94 9.04
N ALA A 67 11.28 -6.65 10.25
CA ALA A 67 11.87 -5.63 11.13
C ALA A 67 13.32 -5.96 11.51
N ALA A 68 13.61 -7.20 11.88
CA ALA A 68 14.98 -7.63 12.22
C ALA A 68 15.93 -7.52 11.02
N TRP A 69 15.47 -7.86 9.81
CA TRP A 69 16.25 -7.74 8.58
C TRP A 69 16.52 -6.29 8.20
N ILE A 70 15.50 -5.42 8.27
CA ILE A 70 15.66 -4.00 7.98
C ILE A 70 16.60 -3.33 8.99
N LYS A 71 16.54 -3.73 10.27
CA LYS A 71 17.48 -3.24 11.29
C LYS A 71 18.94 -3.61 10.96
N LYS A 72 19.16 -4.77 10.33
CA LYS A 72 20.48 -5.23 9.91
C LYS A 72 20.93 -4.57 8.61
N ASP A 73 20.01 -4.39 7.65
CA ASP A 73 20.25 -3.78 6.35
C ASP A 73 19.03 -2.93 5.93
N PRO A 74 19.13 -1.60 6.05
CA PRO A 74 18.05 -0.68 5.68
C PRO A 74 17.66 -0.72 4.20
N THR A 75 18.53 -1.23 3.31
CA THR A 75 18.24 -1.32 1.87
C THR A 75 17.20 -2.38 1.54
N LEU A 76 16.89 -3.29 2.48
CA LEU A 76 15.90 -4.34 2.29
C LEU A 76 14.47 -3.82 2.26
N ALA A 77 14.14 -2.76 3.01
CA ALA A 77 12.80 -2.19 3.01
C ALA A 77 12.33 -1.77 1.59
N PRO A 78 13.05 -0.89 0.86
CA PRO A 78 12.66 -0.53 -0.50
C PRO A 78 12.80 -1.71 -1.48
N SER A 79 13.78 -2.60 -1.28
CA SER A 79 13.99 -3.77 -2.14
C SER A 79 12.82 -4.77 -2.11
N ILE A 80 12.26 -5.05 -0.94
CA ILE A 80 11.09 -5.96 -0.79
C ILE A 80 9.85 -5.38 -1.46
N ILE A 81 9.60 -4.08 -1.30
CA ILE A 81 8.47 -3.40 -1.95
C ILE A 81 8.65 -3.43 -3.49
N ARG A 82 9.86 -3.18 -3.97
CA ARG A 82 10.18 -3.29 -5.40
C ARG A 82 9.93 -4.70 -5.92
N LEU A 83 10.34 -5.73 -5.19
CA LEU A 83 10.09 -7.12 -5.57
C LEU A 83 8.58 -7.40 -5.68
N HIS A 84 7.79 -6.99 -4.68
CA HIS A 84 6.33 -7.16 -4.72
C HIS A 84 5.70 -6.45 -5.92
N PHE A 85 6.15 -5.24 -6.25
CA PHE A 85 5.71 -4.54 -7.44
C PHE A 85 6.10 -5.30 -8.73
N HIS A 86 7.33 -5.81 -8.82
CA HIS A 86 7.79 -6.58 -9.98
C HIS A 86 6.96 -7.86 -10.21
N ASP A 87 6.58 -8.57 -9.13
CA ASP A 87 5.77 -9.81 -9.22
C ASP A 87 4.31 -9.56 -9.65
N CYS A 88 3.76 -8.40 -9.28
CA CYS A 88 2.37 -8.04 -9.56
C CYS A 88 2.21 -7.27 -10.88
N ALA A 89 3.09 -6.30 -11.16
CA ALA A 89 2.94 -5.38 -12.28
C ALA A 89 3.18 -6.03 -13.66
N ILE A 90 3.91 -7.15 -13.72
CA ILE A 90 4.28 -7.81 -14.99
C ILE A 90 3.24 -8.87 -15.41
N ARG A 91 2.03 -8.88 -14.82
CA ARG A 91 0.95 -9.82 -15.20
C ARG A 91 0.06 -9.36 -16.36
N VAL A 92 0.31 -8.19 -16.96
CA VAL A 92 -0.52 -7.62 -18.04
C VAL A 92 0.31 -7.40 -19.31
N ILE A 93 0.79 -8.49 -19.91
CA ILE A 93 1.21 -8.53 -21.32
C ILE A 93 0.68 -9.84 -21.92
N THR A 94 -0.63 -9.96 -22.07
CA THR A 94 -1.33 -10.91 -22.94
C THR A 94 -2.69 -10.36 -23.30
#